data_AF-K9QSR6-F1
#
_entry.id   AF-K9QSR6-F1
#
_cell.length_a   1.000
_cell.length_b   1.000
_cell.length_c   1.000
_cell.angle_alpha   90.00
_cell.angle_beta   90.00
_cell.angle_gamma   90.00
#
_symmetry.space_group_name_H-M   'P 1'
#
loop_
_entity.id
_entity.type
_entity.pdbx_description
1 polymer ?
#
loop_
_entity_poly.entity_id
_entity_poly.type
_entity_poly.pdbx_seq_one_letter_code
_entity_poly.pdbx_strand_id
1 'polypeptide(L)'
;MSDTSKRGFASMDEDKQREIASKGGHAAHEKGTAHEFTPEEAREAGRKGGETVSQDREHMAEIGREGGKHSHGGGRKKENREETEETTETEDIEDSSEETKTRGGTREQHAEAGRQSHKNKNKNK
;
A
#
# COMPACT_ATOMS: atom_id res chain seq x y z
N MET A 1 -49.41 -3.78 -21.05
CA MET A 1 -48.38 -4.26 -20.11
C MET A 1 -47.04 -3.98 -20.75
N SER A 2 -46.27 -3.00 -20.27
CA SER A 2 -44.96 -2.67 -20.86
C SER A 2 -43.91 -3.66 -20.37
N ASP A 3 -43.39 -4.47 -21.28
CA ASP A 3 -42.22 -5.33 -21.07
C ASP A 3 -41.01 -4.46 -20.68
N THR A 4 -40.69 -4.41 -19.39
CA THR A 4 -39.40 -3.90 -18.89
C THR A 4 -38.32 -4.94 -19.17
N SER A 5 -38.09 -5.18 -20.46
CA SER A 5 -36.97 -5.96 -20.96
C SER A 5 -35.67 -5.39 -20.38
N LYS A 6 -34.76 -6.27 -19.94
CA LYS A 6 -33.45 -6.00 -19.30
C LYS A 6 -32.56 -5.06 -20.14
N ARG A 7 -32.93 -3.79 -20.24
CA ARG A 7 -32.26 -2.74 -20.99
C ARG A 7 -31.73 -1.70 -20.02
N GLY A 8 -30.46 -1.34 -20.19
CA GLY A 8 -29.80 -0.33 -19.39
C GLY A 8 -28.39 -0.73 -19.02
N PHE A 9 -27.63 0.25 -18.54
CA PHE A 9 -26.24 0.07 -18.12
C PHE A 9 -26.11 -0.88 -16.93
N ALA A 10 -27.11 -0.91 -16.05
CA ALA A 10 -27.17 -1.76 -14.87
C ALA A 10 -27.55 -3.22 -15.17
N SER A 11 -28.10 -3.51 -16.34
CA SER A 11 -28.51 -4.87 -16.74
C SER A 11 -27.52 -5.55 -17.69
N MET A 12 -26.38 -4.91 -17.97
CA MET A 12 -25.25 -5.49 -18.71
C MET A 12 -24.34 -6.33 -17.79
N ASP A 13 -23.49 -7.15 -18.39
CA ASP A 13 -22.42 -7.86 -17.68
C ASP A 13 -21.43 -6.88 -17.01
N GLU A 14 -20.94 -7.24 -15.83
CA GLU A 14 -20.07 -6.39 -15.00
C GLU A 14 -18.78 -5.98 -15.71
N ASP A 15 -18.14 -6.91 -16.43
CA ASP A 15 -16.92 -6.64 -17.18
C ASP A 15 -17.15 -5.57 -18.25
N LYS A 16 -18.28 -5.69 -18.96
CA LYS A 16 -18.67 -4.73 -19.99
C LYS A 16 -19.05 -3.38 -19.39
N GLN A 17 -19.71 -3.37 -18.24
CA GLN A 17 -20.02 -2.16 -17.49
C GLN A 17 -18.74 -1.43 -17.07
N ARG A 18 -17.77 -2.16 -16.52
CA ARG A 18 -16.47 -1.61 -16.11
C ARG A 18 -15.68 -1.07 -17.29
N GLU A 19 -15.68 -1.78 -18.42
CA GLU A 19 -15.02 -1.34 -19.63
C GLU A 19 -15.63 -0.03 -20.16
N ILE A 20 -16.97 0.06 -20.22
CA ILE A 20 -17.64 1.27 -20.67
C ILE A 20 -17.44 2.42 -19.68
N ALA A 21 -17.51 2.17 -18.38
CA ALA A 21 -17.25 3.18 -17.35
C ALA A 21 -15.82 3.72 -17.45
N SER A 22 -14.85 2.81 -17.63
CA SER A 22 -13.45 3.17 -17.85
C SER A 22 -13.30 4.04 -19.09
N LYS A 23 -13.83 3.61 -20.24
CA LYS A 23 -13.79 4.39 -21.50
C LYS A 23 -14.47 5.76 -21.36
N GLY A 24 -15.59 5.83 -20.62
CA GLY A 24 -16.28 7.09 -20.34
C GLY A 24 -15.43 8.08 -19.54
N GLY A 25 -14.73 7.59 -18.52
CA GLY A 25 -13.78 8.39 -17.74
C GLY A 25 -12.63 8.93 -18.59
N HIS A 26 -11.98 8.06 -19.39
CA HIS A 26 -10.90 8.47 -20.28
C HIS A 26 -11.38 9.51 -21.31
N ALA A 27 -12.53 9.27 -21.94
CA ALA A 27 -13.09 10.19 -22.91
C ALA A 27 -13.45 11.55 -22.31
N ALA A 28 -13.88 11.61 -21.04
CA ALA A 28 -14.21 12.87 -20.38
C ALA A 28 -12.96 13.74 -20.12
N HIS A 29 -11.84 13.10 -19.75
CA HIS A 29 -10.53 13.73 -19.61
C HIS A 29 -9.97 14.16 -20.97
N GLU A 30 -9.97 13.27 -21.97
CA GLU A 30 -9.52 13.58 -23.34
C GLU A 30 -10.30 14.76 -23.96
N LYS A 31 -11.60 14.86 -23.68
CA LYS A 31 -12.46 15.95 -24.17
C LYS A 31 -12.37 17.24 -23.34
N GLY A 32 -11.61 17.25 -22.24
CA GLY A 32 -11.48 18.41 -21.36
C GLY A 32 -12.77 18.76 -20.60
N THR A 33 -13.73 17.84 -20.53
CA THR A 33 -14.97 18.01 -19.76
C THR A 33 -14.80 17.69 -18.29
N ALA A 34 -13.79 16.87 -17.96
CA ALA A 34 -13.41 16.55 -16.59
C ALA A 34 -12.47 17.62 -16.01
N HIS A 35 -12.47 17.74 -14.69
CA HIS A 35 -11.48 18.56 -13.97
C HIS A 35 -10.11 17.89 -14.02
N GLU A 36 -9.12 18.61 -14.54
CA GLU A 36 -7.73 18.17 -14.57
C GLU A 36 -7.03 18.66 -13.30
N PHE A 37 -6.66 17.70 -12.44
CA PHE A 37 -5.91 18.04 -11.24
C PHE A 37 -4.48 18.37 -11.61
N THR A 38 -4.02 19.54 -11.18
CA THR A 38 -2.59 19.81 -11.17
C THR A 38 -1.89 18.85 -10.18
N PRO A 39 -0.60 18.50 -10.37
CA PRO A 39 0.11 17.64 -9.42
C PRO A 39 0.09 18.16 -7.98
N GLU A 40 0.08 19.47 -7.79
CA GLU A 40 -0.01 20.11 -6.48
C GLU A 40 -1.40 19.92 -5.87
N GLU A 41 -2.46 20.15 -6.65
CA GLU A 41 -3.84 19.98 -6.21
C GLU A 41 -4.18 18.51 -5.90
N ALA A 42 -3.71 17.58 -6.74
CA ALA A 42 -3.85 16.14 -6.49
C ALA A 42 -3.19 15.74 -5.16
N ARG A 43 -2.00 16.30 -4.86
CA ARG A 43 -1.30 16.08 -3.58
C ARG A 43 -2.07 16.68 -2.42
N GLU A 44 -2.61 17.89 -2.56
CA GLU A 44 -3.38 18.53 -1.51
C GLU A 44 -4.68 17.77 -1.20
N ALA A 45 -5.41 17.36 -2.24
CA ALA A 45 -6.60 16.54 -2.10
C ALA A 45 -6.28 15.19 -1.44
N GLY A 46 -5.20 14.53 -1.87
CA GLY A 46 -4.71 13.30 -1.26
C GLY A 46 -4.31 13.48 0.20
N ARG A 47 -3.62 14.57 0.53
CA ARG A 47 -3.25 14.93 1.91
C ARG A 47 -4.49 15.14 2.77
N LYS A 48 -5.47 15.93 2.31
CA LYS A 48 -6.71 16.22 3.03
C LYS A 48 -7.55 14.96 3.26
N GLY A 49 -7.64 14.11 2.24
CA GLY A 49 -8.28 12.80 2.35
C GLY A 49 -7.57 11.93 3.38
N GLY A 50 -6.25 11.78 3.26
CA GLY A 50 -5.43 11.01 4.19
C GLY A 50 -5.48 11.51 5.64
N GLU A 51 -5.48 12.83 5.85
CA GLU A 51 -5.64 13.45 7.18
C GLU A 51 -6.98 13.08 7.82
N THR A 52 -8.05 13.05 7.02
CA THR A 52 -9.39 12.67 7.50
C THR A 52 -9.44 11.21 7.93
N VAL A 53 -8.93 10.30 7.09
CA VAL A 53 -9.00 8.85 7.38
C VAL A 53 -7.97 8.43 8.44
N SER A 54 -6.84 9.14 8.57
CA SER A 54 -5.76 8.77 9.52
C SER A 54 -5.99 9.16 10.98
N GLN A 55 -7.12 9.77 11.31
CA GLN A 55 -7.47 10.12 12.70
C GLN A 55 -7.58 8.87 13.59
N ASP A 56 -8.11 7.77 13.06
CA ASP A 56 -8.17 6.50 13.77
C ASP A 56 -6.90 5.67 13.52
N ARG A 57 -5.99 5.77 14.48
CA ARG A 57 -4.72 5.04 14.45
C ARG A 57 -4.91 3.52 14.57
N GLU A 58 -5.88 3.06 15.35
CA GLU A 58 -6.09 1.63 15.58
C GLU A 58 -6.62 0.96 14.31
N HIS A 59 -7.60 1.59 13.68
CA HIS A 59 -8.13 1.18 12.39
C HIS A 59 -7.05 1.18 11.29
N MET A 60 -6.22 2.23 11.22
CA MET A 60 -5.10 2.29 10.27
C MET A 60 -4.06 1.18 10.49
N ALA A 61 -3.78 0.84 11.75
CA ALA A 61 -2.86 -0.24 12.07
C ALA A 61 -3.45 -1.63 11.74
N GLU A 62 -4.77 -1.78 11.79
CA GLU A 62 -5.47 -2.99 11.34
C GLU A 62 -5.41 -3.13 9.82
N ILE A 63 -5.80 -2.08 9.07
CA ILE A 63 -5.71 -2.06 7.60
C ILE A 63 -4.27 -2.34 7.14
N GLY A 64 -3.29 -1.68 7.76
CA GLY A 64 -1.87 -1.90 7.43
C GLY A 64 -1.40 -3.34 7.71
N ARG A 65 -1.87 -3.95 8.80
CA ARG A 65 -1.60 -5.38 9.07
C ARG A 65 -2.27 -6.29 8.06
N GLU A 66 -3.51 -6.03 7.69
CA GLU A 66 -4.24 -6.81 6.69
C GLU A 66 -3.57 -6.71 5.31
N GLY A 67 -3.27 -5.50 4.86
CA GLY A 67 -2.52 -5.27 3.62
C GLY A 67 -1.16 -5.97 3.62
N GLY A 68 -0.46 -5.96 4.76
CA GLY A 68 0.82 -6.66 4.93
C GLY A 68 0.73 -8.19 4.84
N LYS A 69 -0.40 -8.79 5.24
CA LYS A 69 -0.64 -10.24 5.12
C LYS A 69 -0.88 -10.65 3.67
N HIS A 70 -1.57 -9.81 2.90
CA HIS A 70 -1.87 -10.05 1.49
C HIS A 70 -0.74 -9.60 0.55
N SER A 71 0.17 -8.72 1.01
CA SER A 71 1.41 -8.39 0.31
C SER A 71 2.47 -9.48 0.52
N HIS A 72 2.12 -10.73 0.26
CA HIS A 72 3.09 -11.81 0.10
C HIS A 72 3.81 -11.62 -1.25
N GLY A 73 4.79 -10.72 -1.25
CA GLY A 73 5.66 -10.42 -2.38
C GLY A 73 7.10 -10.30 -1.91
N GLY A 74 7.89 -11.35 -2.15
CA GLY A 74 9.35 -11.33 -2.00
C GLY A 74 9.85 -12.41 -1.04
N GLY A 75 10.06 -13.62 -1.58
CA GLY A 75 10.47 -14.79 -0.83
C GLY A 75 11.73 -14.56 0.01
N ARG A 76 11.61 -14.79 1.31
CA ARG A 76 12.67 -15.42 2.09
C ARG A 76 12.12 -16.78 2.48
N LYS A 77 12.45 -17.80 1.67
CA LYS A 77 12.40 -19.18 2.14
C LYS A 77 13.19 -19.19 3.44
N LYS A 78 12.50 -19.37 4.57
CA LYS A 78 13.14 -19.83 5.79
C LYS A 78 13.60 -21.25 5.48
N GLU A 79 14.85 -21.40 5.04
CA GLU A 79 15.52 -22.68 5.18
C GLU A 79 15.74 -22.92 6.67
N ASN A 80 15.35 -24.12 7.09
CA ASN A 80 15.42 -24.64 8.45
C ASN A 80 16.79 -24.34 9.07
N ARG A 81 16.79 -23.56 10.15
CA ARG A 81 17.85 -23.65 11.15
C ARG A 81 17.45 -24.80 12.06
N GLU A 82 17.92 -26.01 11.74
CA GLU A 82 17.93 -27.11 12.69
C GLU A 82 18.80 -26.71 13.89
N GLU A 83 18.28 -27.01 15.07
CA GLU A 83 18.95 -26.88 16.34
C GLU A 83 20.15 -27.83 16.37
N THR A 84 21.36 -27.27 16.43
CA THR A 84 22.49 -27.93 17.08
C THR A 84 23.08 -26.93 18.05
N GLU A 85 22.88 -27.21 19.33
CA GLU A 85 23.64 -26.60 20.42
C GLU A 85 25.10 -27.03 20.27
N GLU A 86 25.99 -26.09 19.96
CA GLU A 86 27.36 -26.11 20.48
C GLU A 86 28.03 -24.75 20.32
N THR A 87 28.78 -24.40 21.35
CA THR A 87 29.63 -23.24 21.52
C THR A 87 30.66 -23.10 20.39
N THR A 88 30.91 -21.88 19.93
CA THR A 88 32.25 -21.21 19.96
C THR A 88 32.24 -19.98 19.04
N GLU A 89 32.64 -18.86 19.63
CA GLU A 89 33.52 -17.83 19.07
C GLU A 89 33.08 -17.02 17.85
N THR A 90 33.29 -15.72 18.01
CA THR A 90 33.13 -14.64 17.04
C THR A 90 34.06 -14.82 15.86
N GLU A 91 33.53 -15.02 14.67
CA GLU A 91 34.20 -14.60 13.43
C GLU A 91 33.21 -13.88 12.52
N ASP A 92 33.55 -12.63 12.24
CA ASP A 92 32.92 -11.75 11.29
C ASP A 92 32.99 -12.39 9.89
N ILE A 93 31.87 -12.98 9.43
CA ILE A 93 31.74 -13.39 8.03
C ILE A 93 31.41 -12.12 7.24
N GLU A 94 32.45 -11.54 6.63
CA GLU A 94 32.29 -10.60 5.53
C GLU A 94 31.64 -11.32 4.33
N ASP A 95 30.31 -11.40 4.34
CA ASP A 95 29.55 -11.80 3.16
C ASP A 95 29.49 -10.62 2.20
N SER A 96 30.50 -10.59 1.32
CA SER A 96 30.51 -9.84 0.08
C SER A 96 29.35 -10.30 -0.81
N SER A 97 28.14 -9.82 -0.53
CA SER A 97 26.99 -10.00 -1.43
C SER A 97 26.51 -8.65 -1.95
N GLU A 98 26.52 -8.62 -3.27
CA GLU A 98 26.17 -7.55 -4.18
C GLU A 98 25.02 -6.66 -3.67
N GLU A 99 25.23 -5.35 -3.82
CA GLU A 99 24.34 -4.26 -3.44
C GLU A 99 23.01 -4.33 -4.23
N THR A 100 22.20 -5.34 -3.92
CA THR A 100 20.80 -5.38 -4.33
C THR A 100 20.11 -4.27 -3.55
N LYS A 101 19.91 -3.13 -4.20
CA LYS A 101 19.07 -2.04 -3.71
C LYS A 101 17.63 -2.54 -3.56
N THR A 102 17.37 -3.31 -2.50
CA THR A 102 16.02 -3.54 -2.02
C THR A 102 15.49 -2.18 -1.65
N ARG A 103 14.43 -1.75 -2.35
CA ARG A 103 13.86 -0.39 -2.32
C ARG A 103 13.27 0.02 -0.96
N GLY A 104 13.53 -0.74 0.10
CA GLY A 104 13.19 -0.47 1.48
C GLY A 104 14.38 -0.81 2.36
N GLY A 105 14.69 0.09 3.30
CA GLY A 105 15.82 -0.01 4.21
C GLY A 105 15.86 -1.29 5.04
N THR A 106 16.93 -1.45 5.83
CA THR A 106 17.13 -2.63 6.66
C THR A 106 16.01 -2.81 7.68
N ARG A 107 15.82 -4.04 8.18
CA ARG A 107 14.82 -4.35 9.23
C ARG A 107 15.02 -3.46 10.47
N GLU A 108 16.27 -3.15 10.78
CA GLU A 108 16.63 -2.28 11.90
C GLU A 108 16.22 -0.83 11.65
N GLN A 109 16.44 -0.31 10.43
CA GLN A 109 15.92 1.00 10.02
C GLN A 109 14.40 1.07 10.11
N HIS A 110 13.69 -0.01 9.75
CA HIS A 110 12.23 -0.07 9.84
C HIS A 110 11.74 -0.11 11.29
N ALA A 111 12.42 -0.87 12.16
CA ALA A 111 12.13 -0.92 13.58
C ALA A 111 12.44 0.42 14.27
N GLU A 112 13.54 1.06 13.90
CA GLU A 112 13.93 2.38 14.40
C GLU A 112 12.94 3.46 13.96
N ALA A 113 12.56 3.50 12.68
CA ALA A 113 11.53 4.41 12.16
C ALA A 113 10.18 4.21 12.88
N GLY A 114 9.79 2.95 13.12
CA GLY A 114 8.61 2.63 13.92
C GLY A 114 8.72 3.14 15.38
N ARG A 115 9.89 2.98 16.01
CA ARG A 115 10.16 3.44 17.39
C ARG A 115 10.18 4.96 17.51
N GLN A 116 10.70 5.69 16.53
CA GLN A 116 10.77 7.16 16.57
C GLN A 116 9.38 7.82 16.53
N SER A 117 8.42 7.23 15.81
CA SER A 117 7.02 7.71 15.75
C SER A 117 6.33 7.79 17.13
N HIS A 118 6.73 6.95 18.08
CA HIS A 118 6.19 6.97 19.44
C HIS A 118 6.82 8.01 20.37
N LYS A 119 7.97 8.61 20.01
CA LYS A 119 8.71 9.53 20.90
C LYS A 119 8.22 10.97 20.86
N ASN A 120 7.42 11.36 19.86
CA ASN A 120 6.92 12.74 19.75
C ASN A 120 5.60 13.03 20.48
N LYS A 121 5.00 12.04 21.16
CA LYS A 121 3.71 12.21 21.84
C LYS A 121 3.77 12.98 23.17
N ASN A 122 4.96 13.42 23.62
CA ASN A 122 5.16 14.00 24.95
C ASN A 122 5.87 15.37 24.98
N LYS A 123 5.93 16.11 23.86
CA LYS A 123 6.59 17.43 23.81
C LYS A 123 5.66 18.65 23.65
N ASN A 124 4.34 18.43 23.56
CA ASN A 124 3.37 19.53 23.66
C ASN A 124 2.60 19.40 24.99
N LYS A 125 3.21 19.91 26.06
CA LYS A 125 2.48 20.36 27.25
C LYS A 125 3.23 21.53 27.87
#